data_AF-A0A8T4J609-F1
#
_entry.id   AF-A0A8T4J609-F1
#
_cell.length_a   1.000
_cell.length_b   1.000
_cell.length_c   1.000
_cell.angle_alpha   90.00
_cell.angle_beta   90.00
_cell.angle_gamma   90.00
#
_symmetry.space_group_name_H-M   'P 1'
#
loop_
_entity.id
_entity.type
_entity.pdbx_description
1 polymer ?
#
loop_
_entity_poly.entity_id
_entity_poly.type
_entity_poly.pdbx_seq_one_letter_code
_entity_poly.pdbx_strand_id
1 'polypeptide(L)'
;RVQLAVPRPFDLPDSGRPFAEDTEHSTYDPAQANRYWRVLSQVASVLEEFAAGYSGKVSPVHHFWHTFDIAHSRFSGRHIEQPQQVDPVTREAYSREVISFGFWFG
;
A
#
# COMPACT_ATOMS: atom_id res chain seq x y z
N ARG A 1 -14.14 -3.42 -19.55
CA ARG A 1 -14.38 -2.26 -18.65
C ARG A 1 -15.25 -2.77 -17.51
N VAL A 2 -14.77 -2.72 -16.27
CA VAL A 2 -15.59 -3.13 -15.12
C VAL A 2 -16.63 -2.03 -14.90
N GLN A 3 -17.91 -2.39 -14.85
CA GLN A 3 -19.00 -1.51 -14.43
C GLN A 3 -19.40 -1.93 -13.01
N LEU A 4 -19.16 -1.05 -12.04
CA LEU A 4 -19.63 -1.23 -10.68
C LEU A 4 -21.02 -0.61 -10.58
N ALA A 5 -22.03 -1.43 -10.27
CA ALA A 5 -23.43 -0.96 -10.19
C ALA A 5 -23.61 0.10 -9.10
N VAL A 6 -22.91 -0.05 -7.97
CA VAL A 6 -22.89 0.93 -6.87
C VAL A 6 -21.47 0.94 -6.28
N PRO A 7 -20.65 1.97 -6.54
CA PRO A 7 -19.28 2.02 -6.03
C PRO A 7 -19.28 2.46 -4.56
N ARG A 8 -18.50 1.75 -3.73
CA ARG A 8 -18.44 1.92 -2.26
C ARG A 8 -17.00 1.88 -1.77
N PRO A 9 -16.69 2.47 -0.59
CA PRO A 9 -15.39 2.35 0.05
C PRO A 9 -15.02 0.90 0.33
N PHE A 10 -13.73 0.59 0.25
CA PHE A 10 -13.18 -0.73 0.59
C PHE A 10 -12.73 -0.74 2.05
N ASP A 11 -13.17 -1.73 2.81
CA ASP A 11 -12.62 -2.09 4.14
C ASP A 11 -12.66 -0.97 5.20
N LEU A 12 -13.64 -0.07 5.10
CA LEU A 12 -13.93 0.94 6.12
C LEU A 12 -15.17 0.58 6.96
N PRO A 13 -15.24 0.99 8.24
CA PRO A 13 -16.40 0.74 9.11
C PRO A 13 -17.74 1.24 8.52
N ASP A 14 -17.70 2.29 7.70
CA ASP A 14 -18.85 2.94 7.07
C ASP A 14 -18.99 2.58 5.57
N SER A 15 -18.28 1.56 5.08
CA SER A 15 -18.26 1.09 3.68
C SER A 15 -19.64 0.77 3.08
N GLY A 16 -20.70 0.71 3.90
CA GLY A 16 -22.09 0.64 3.43
C GLY A 16 -22.53 1.88 2.63
N ARG A 17 -21.94 3.04 2.89
CA ARG A 17 -22.28 4.31 2.22
C ARG A 17 -21.73 4.35 0.79
N PRO A 18 -22.56 4.52 -0.24
CA PRO A 18 -22.09 4.73 -1.61
C PRO A 18 -21.28 6.02 -1.75
N PHE A 19 -20.27 6.05 -2.62
CA PHE A 19 -19.46 7.27 -2.84
C PHE A 19 -20.32 8.47 -3.28
N ALA A 20 -21.40 8.25 -4.03
CA ALA A 20 -22.30 9.32 -4.48
C ALA A 20 -23.11 9.96 -3.33
N GLU A 21 -23.20 9.29 -2.18
CA GLU A 21 -23.94 9.73 -1.00
C GLU A 21 -23.00 10.20 0.12
N ASP A 22 -21.68 10.03 -0.04
CA ASP A 22 -20.70 10.41 0.95
C ASP A 22 -20.37 11.90 0.92
N THR A 23 -20.97 12.64 1.85
CA THR A 23 -20.75 14.09 2.04
C THR A 23 -19.95 14.40 3.31
N GLU A 24 -19.70 13.40 4.16
CA GLU A 24 -18.99 13.53 5.43
C GLU A 24 -17.48 13.68 5.23
N HIS A 25 -16.88 12.83 4.38
CA HIS A 25 -15.44 12.81 4.13
C HIS A 25 -14.99 13.87 3.11
N SER A 26 -15.41 15.11 3.31
CA SER A 26 -15.12 16.25 2.44
C SER A 26 -14.04 17.20 2.99
N THR A 27 -13.36 16.81 4.07
CA THR A 27 -12.32 17.64 4.70
C THR A 27 -11.02 17.62 3.89
N TYR A 28 -10.52 18.79 3.55
CA TYR A 28 -9.19 18.98 2.96
C TYR A 28 -8.46 20.13 3.66
N ASP A 29 -7.39 19.81 4.38
CA ASP A 29 -6.46 20.79 4.96
C ASP A 29 -5.17 20.80 4.12
N PRO A 30 -4.90 21.87 3.35
CA PRO A 30 -3.71 21.94 2.49
C PRO A 30 -2.40 21.91 3.28
N ALA A 31 -2.39 22.40 4.52
CA ALA A 31 -1.20 22.36 5.37
C ALA A 31 -0.91 20.93 5.83
N GLN A 32 -1.94 20.15 6.16
CA GLN A 32 -1.78 18.72 6.48
C GLN A 32 -1.36 17.90 5.26
N ALA A 33 -2.04 18.09 4.12
CA ALA A 33 -1.69 17.40 2.86
C ALA A 33 -0.24 17.68 2.43
N ASN A 34 0.22 18.92 2.61
CA ASN A 34 1.60 19.27 2.29
C ASN A 34 2.61 18.70 3.30
N ARG A 35 2.30 18.68 4.61
CA ARG A 35 3.13 18.01 5.62
C ARG A 35 3.27 16.52 5.31
N TYR A 36 2.16 15.85 5.02
CA TYR A 36 2.12 14.45 4.58
C TYR A 36 3.06 14.21 3.40
N TRP A 37 2.91 14.99 2.33
CA TRP A 37 3.74 14.86 1.13
C TRP A 37 5.23 15.08 1.42
N ARG A 38 5.58 16.09 2.23
CA ARG A 38 6.98 16.36 2.61
C ARG A 38 7.60 15.23 3.41
N VAL A 39 6.85 14.64 4.35
CA VAL A 39 7.32 13.50 5.15
C VAL A 39 7.55 12.30 4.25
N LEU A 40 6.57 11.92 3.43
CA LEU A 40 6.73 10.76 2.55
C LEU A 40 7.82 10.95 1.49
N SER A 41 7.99 12.15 0.95
CA SER A 41 9.07 12.42 -0.03
C SER A 41 10.46 12.23 0.59
N GLN A 42 10.63 12.64 1.85
CA GLN A 42 11.90 12.44 2.58
C GLN A 42 12.14 10.97 2.90
N VAL A 43 11.13 10.26 3.42
CA VAL A 43 11.24 8.83 3.71
C VAL A 43 11.49 8.05 2.42
N ALA A 44 10.77 8.36 1.33
CA ALA A 44 10.95 7.70 0.04
C ALA A 44 12.39 7.87 -0.46
N SER A 45 12.98 9.05 -0.31
CA SER A 45 14.38 9.29 -0.70
C SER A 45 15.35 8.40 0.07
N VAL A 46 15.15 8.24 1.39
CA VAL A 46 15.96 7.34 2.24
C VAL A 46 15.74 5.88 1.86
N LEU A 47 14.50 5.48 1.56
CA LEU A 47 14.19 4.10 1.16
C LEU A 47 14.75 3.77 -0.23
N GLU A 48 14.76 4.71 -1.18
CA GLU A 48 15.38 4.52 -2.50
C GLU A 48 16.90 4.37 -2.39
N GLU A 49 17.56 5.19 -1.57
CA GLU A 49 19.00 5.02 -1.28
C GLU A 49 19.28 3.66 -0.63
N PHE A 50 18.46 3.27 0.35
CA PHE A 50 18.55 1.94 0.97
C PHE A 50 18.31 0.81 -0.04
N ALA A 51 17.36 0.97 -0.97
CA ALA A 51 17.04 -0.01 -2.00
C ALA A 51 18.21 -0.22 -2.97
N ALA A 52 18.92 0.86 -3.34
CA ALA A 52 20.05 0.82 -4.27
C ALA A 52 21.22 -0.07 -3.79
N GLY A 53 21.35 -0.29 -2.48
CA GLY A 53 22.38 -1.15 -1.89
C GLY A 53 22.14 -2.67 -2.02
N TYR A 54 21.05 -3.13 -2.64
CA TYR A 54 20.71 -4.55 -2.73
C TYR A 54 20.59 -5.05 -4.17
N SER A 55 21.30 -6.13 -4.49
CA SER A 55 21.37 -6.73 -5.83
C SER A 55 20.50 -7.99 -5.95
N GLY A 56 19.21 -7.88 -5.66
CA GLY A 56 18.25 -8.99 -5.76
C GLY A 56 16.86 -8.52 -6.22
N LYS A 57 15.87 -9.43 -6.19
CA LYS A 57 14.48 -9.07 -6.52
C LYS A 57 13.93 -8.14 -5.44
N VAL A 58 13.40 -7.00 -5.87
CA VAL A 58 12.79 -6.00 -5.00
C VAL A 58 11.54 -5.39 -5.63
N SER A 59 10.70 -4.76 -4.81
CA SER A 59 9.76 -3.76 -5.30
C SER A 59 10.45 -2.39 -5.40
N PRO A 60 9.94 -1.46 -6.23
CA PRO A 60 10.13 -0.03 -6.01
C PRO A 60 9.68 0.41 -4.61
N VAL A 61 9.96 1.65 -4.22
CA VAL A 61 9.28 2.27 -3.07
C VAL A 61 7.82 2.57 -3.49
N HIS A 62 6.89 1.75 -3.02
CA HIS A 62 5.47 1.85 -3.38
C HIS A 62 4.75 2.82 -2.46
N HIS A 63 3.80 3.57 -3.01
CA HIS A 63 2.78 4.28 -2.25
C HIS A 63 1.47 3.50 -2.29
N PHE A 64 0.90 3.21 -1.13
CA PHE A 64 -0.33 2.44 -0.99
C PHE A 64 -1.52 3.37 -0.76
N TRP A 65 -2.42 3.44 -1.74
CA TRP A 65 -3.55 4.40 -1.74
C TRP A 65 -4.61 4.14 -0.67
N HIS A 66 -4.77 2.90 -0.23
CA HIS A 66 -5.78 2.51 0.77
C HIS A 66 -5.37 2.88 2.20
N THR A 67 -4.06 3.00 2.45
CA THR A 67 -3.50 3.18 3.80
C THR A 67 -2.56 4.40 3.90
N PHE A 68 -2.29 5.06 2.77
CA PHE A 68 -1.48 6.28 2.63
C PHE A 68 -0.03 6.16 3.14
N ASP A 69 0.49 4.95 3.27
CA ASP A 69 1.89 4.65 3.62
C ASP A 69 2.77 4.36 2.39
N ILE A 70 4.07 4.20 2.66
CA ILE A 70 5.03 3.71 1.68
C ILE A 70 5.78 2.49 2.19
N ALA A 71 6.10 1.56 1.28
CA ALA A 71 6.97 0.44 1.59
C ALA A 71 7.85 0.00 0.42
N HIS A 72 8.99 -0.57 0.76
CA HIS A 72 9.91 -1.28 -0.12
C HIS A 72 10.08 -2.72 0.38
N SER A 73 9.95 -3.68 -0.52
CA SER A 73 10.07 -5.10 -0.19
C SER A 73 11.28 -5.73 -0.88
N ARG A 74 11.99 -6.58 -0.15
CA ARG A 74 13.04 -7.45 -0.68
C ARG A 74 12.56 -8.89 -0.65
N PHE A 75 12.90 -9.63 -1.71
CA PHE A 75 12.55 -11.04 -1.83
C PHE A 75 13.81 -11.88 -1.84
N SER A 76 13.76 -13.01 -1.13
CA SER A 76 14.77 -14.05 -1.23
C SER A 76 14.35 -15.11 -2.25
N GLY A 77 15.29 -15.94 -2.68
CA GLY A 77 15.00 -17.07 -3.57
C GLY A 77 14.22 -18.20 -2.87
N ARG A 78 14.01 -18.15 -1.56
CA ARG A 78 13.35 -19.22 -0.81
C ARG A 78 11.85 -19.24 -1.13
N HIS A 79 11.37 -20.33 -1.73
CA HIS A 79 9.95 -20.56 -1.96
C HIS A 79 9.24 -20.85 -0.63
N ILE A 80 8.04 -20.29 -0.47
CA ILE A 80 7.17 -20.50 0.69
C ILE A 80 5.89 -21.15 0.19
N GLU A 81 5.59 -22.35 0.68
CA GLU A 81 4.32 -23.00 0.41
C GLU A 81 3.20 -22.28 1.19
N GLN A 82 2.24 -21.75 0.44
CA GLN A 82 1.09 -21.04 0.98
C GLN A 82 -0.11 -21.99 1.05
N PRO A 83 -0.92 -21.97 2.13
CA PRO A 83 -2.09 -22.83 2.26
C PRO A 83 -3.10 -22.66 1.10
N GLN A 84 -3.76 -23.74 0.71
CA GLN A 84 -4.75 -23.71 -0.39
C GLN A 84 -5.98 -22.83 -0.09
N GLN A 85 -6.22 -22.48 1.18
CA GLN A 85 -7.31 -21.62 1.62
C GLN A 85 -7.01 -20.13 1.38
N VAL A 86 -5.74 -19.76 1.19
CA VAL A 86 -5.33 -18.37 0.89
C VAL A 86 -5.76 -18.03 -0.53
N ASP A 87 -6.32 -16.84 -0.75
CA ASP A 87 -6.77 -16.42 -2.07
C ASP A 87 -5.59 -16.41 -3.08
N PRO A 88 -5.86 -16.59 -4.38
CA PRO A 88 -4.80 -16.74 -5.39
C PRO A 88 -3.85 -15.54 -5.46
N VAL A 89 -4.31 -14.32 -5.19
CA VAL A 89 -3.50 -13.10 -5.28
C VAL A 89 -2.51 -13.05 -4.13
N THR A 90 -3.00 -13.25 -2.90
CA THR A 90 -2.13 -13.32 -1.71
C THR A 90 -1.16 -14.49 -1.81
N ARG A 91 -1.61 -15.64 -2.33
CA ARG A 91 -0.76 -16.81 -2.54
C ARG A 91 0.44 -16.53 -3.44
N GLU A 92 0.21 -15.86 -4.56
CA GLU A 92 1.28 -15.49 -5.48
C GLU A 92 2.18 -14.41 -4.88
N ALA A 93 1.59 -13.37 -4.28
CA ALA A 93 2.33 -12.25 -3.68
C ALA A 93 3.31 -12.69 -2.59
N TYR A 94 2.96 -13.74 -1.82
CA TYR A 94 3.77 -14.29 -0.73
C TYR A 94 4.36 -15.68 -1.04
N SER A 95 4.48 -16.05 -2.32
CA SER A 95 5.08 -17.32 -2.76
C SER A 95 6.60 -17.42 -2.51
N ARG A 96 7.23 -16.29 -2.15
CA ARG A 96 8.65 -16.19 -1.80
C ARG A 96 8.81 -15.51 -0.45
N GLU A 97 9.86 -15.87 0.27
CA GLU A 97 10.24 -15.17 1.50
C GLU A 97 10.46 -13.68 1.19
N VAL A 98 9.82 -12.84 2.00
CA VAL A 98 9.76 -11.39 1.81
C VAL A 98 9.97 -10.67 3.14
N ILE A 99 10.65 -9.55 3.08
CA ILE A 99 10.74 -8.57 4.17
C ILE A 99 10.42 -7.18 3.62
N SER A 100 9.66 -6.41 4.37
CA SER A 100 9.23 -5.05 3.98
C SER A 100 9.75 -4.01 4.96
N PHE A 101 10.12 -2.86 4.41
CA PHE A 101 10.58 -1.67 5.13
C PHE A 101 9.70 -0.51 4.69
N GLY A 102 9.27 0.33 5.61
CA GLY A 102 8.32 1.38 5.24
C GLY A 102 8.07 2.37 6.36
N PHE A 103 7.09 3.23 6.12
CA PHE A 103 6.64 4.23 7.07
C PHE A 103 5.12 4.33 7.06
N TRP A 104 4.53 4.15 8.24
CA TRP A 104 3.09 4.17 8.50
C TRP A 104 2.79 5.22 9.56
N PHE A 105 1.66 5.92 9.45
CA PHE A 105 1.30 6.99 10.38
C PHE A 105 0.72 6.50 11.72
N GLY A 106 0.61 5.18 11.91
CA GLY A 106 0.03 4.54 13.10
C GLY A 106 -1.41 4.10 12.88
#